data_AF-A0A2G6APM7-F1
#
_entry.id   AF-A0A2G6APM7-F1
#
_cell.length_a   1.000
_cell.length_b   1.000
_cell.length_c   1.000
_cell.angle_alpha   90.00
_cell.angle_beta   90.00
_cell.angle_gamma   90.00
#
_symmetry.space_group_name_H-M   'P 1'
#
loop_
_entity.id
_entity.type
_entity.pdbx_description
1 polymer ?
#
loop_
_entity_poly.entity_id
_entity_poly.type
_entity_poly.pdbx_seq_one_letter_code
_entity_poly.pdbx_strand_id
1 'polypeptide(L)'
;MVKMITAEELFKKIQAEQALVLVDVRAEDKYNQFHIEANTVKDINVPKTEIFMLEDDVENVLPQLPKNGEMIITCTTGNSATKCANILSGRDYDVTVLEGGITAWKEYISKESIERVWEEFKSTHPDAPEQYVAWSFGNSKQMADELASLVVEGTKTATSSNYTLYELENEPLPMVGLHNIILDGNGIAVAVVENIAVKVVPFNEVTEEHAYLEGEGDRSLRYWQEVHETFFTNELKEVNRDFHHEIPVVCETFKLVYKN
;
A
#
# COMPACT_ATOMS: atom_id res chain seq x y z
N MET A 1 -24.97 -13.27 -18.65
CA MET A 1 -24.04 -12.19 -18.26
C MET A 1 -23.70 -12.44 -16.80
N VAL A 2 -22.41 -12.51 -16.46
CA VAL A 2 -21.98 -12.80 -15.09
C VAL A 2 -22.26 -11.58 -14.21
N LYS A 3 -22.70 -11.80 -12.97
CA LYS A 3 -22.90 -10.73 -11.98
C LYS A 3 -21.55 -10.09 -11.66
N MET A 4 -21.54 -8.79 -11.38
CA MET A 4 -20.36 -8.04 -10.98
C MET A 4 -20.59 -7.42 -9.60
N ILE A 5 -19.52 -7.25 -8.83
CA ILE A 5 -19.51 -6.48 -7.59
C ILE A 5 -18.31 -5.52 -7.63
N THR A 6 -18.55 -4.27 -7.24
CA THR A 6 -17.48 -3.26 -7.13
C THR A 6 -16.64 -3.47 -5.86
N ALA A 7 -15.45 -2.87 -5.80
CA ALA A 7 -14.64 -2.85 -4.57
C ALA A 7 -15.40 -2.19 -3.40
N GLU A 8 -16.13 -1.11 -3.65
CA GLU A 8 -16.95 -0.42 -2.65
C GLU A 8 -18.05 -1.32 -2.07
N GLU A 9 -18.80 -2.02 -2.93
CA GLU A 9 -19.86 -2.92 -2.48
C GLU A 9 -19.29 -4.11 -1.70
N LEU A 10 -18.19 -4.70 -2.16
CA LEU A 10 -17.51 -5.78 -1.44
C LEU A 10 -17.03 -5.29 -0.06
N PHE A 11 -16.44 -4.10 0.00
CA PHE A 11 -16.00 -3.50 1.26
C PHE A 11 -17.18 -3.28 2.22
N LYS A 12 -18.30 -2.74 1.74
CA LYS A 12 -19.52 -2.56 2.56
C LYS A 12 -20.06 -3.90 3.09
N LYS A 13 -20.01 -4.97 2.30
CA LYS A 13 -20.42 -6.30 2.76
C LYS A 13 -19.50 -6.84 3.86
N ILE A 14 -18.18 -6.63 3.72
CA ILE A 14 -17.18 -7.00 4.74
C ILE A 14 -17.42 -6.21 6.03
N GLN A 15 -17.62 -4.89 5.93
CA GLN A 15 -17.92 -4.02 7.09
C GLN A 15 -19.23 -4.39 7.80
N ALA A 16 -20.21 -4.89 7.04
CA ALA A 16 -21.46 -5.41 7.58
C ALA A 16 -21.35 -6.84 8.16
N GLU A 17 -20.12 -7.36 8.33
CA GLU A 17 -19.83 -8.71 8.83
C GLU A 17 -20.58 -9.82 8.08
N GLN A 18 -20.85 -9.63 6.79
CA GLN A 18 -21.48 -10.66 5.98
C GLN A 18 -20.50 -11.82 5.79
N ALA A 19 -21.01 -13.05 5.91
CA ALA A 19 -20.25 -14.25 5.56
C ALA A 19 -20.11 -14.31 4.03
N LEU A 20 -18.87 -14.26 3.55
CA LEU A 20 -18.55 -14.22 2.11
C LEU A 20 -17.62 -15.37 1.75
N VAL A 21 -17.70 -15.84 0.51
CA VAL A 21 -16.70 -16.74 -0.07
C VAL A 21 -15.99 -15.99 -1.19
N LEU A 22 -14.68 -15.84 -1.07
CA LEU A 22 -13.83 -15.24 -2.09
C LEU A 22 -12.96 -16.32 -2.71
N VAL A 23 -12.90 -16.34 -4.05
CA VAL A 23 -12.08 -17.29 -4.81
C VAL A 23 -11.10 -16.49 -5.65
N ASP A 24 -9.83 -16.53 -5.26
CA ASP A 24 -8.75 -15.91 -6.01
C ASP A 24 -8.20 -16.88 -7.05
N VAL A 25 -8.35 -16.53 -8.34
CA VAL A 25 -7.92 -17.38 -9.45
C VAL A 25 -6.51 -17.07 -9.98
N ARG A 26 -5.74 -16.24 -9.27
CA ARG A 26 -4.34 -15.98 -9.60
C ARG A 26 -3.47 -17.18 -9.21
N ALA A 27 -2.24 -17.16 -9.74
CA ALA A 27 -1.20 -18.07 -9.29
C ALA A 27 -0.85 -17.78 -7.81
N GLU A 28 -0.41 -18.83 -7.12
CA GLU A 28 -0.15 -18.84 -5.68
C GLU A 28 0.85 -17.75 -5.24
N ASP A 29 1.87 -17.46 -6.05
CA ASP A 29 2.85 -16.41 -5.79
C ASP A 29 2.19 -15.02 -5.68
N LYS A 30 1.25 -14.70 -6.57
CA LYS A 30 0.54 -13.42 -6.55
C LYS A 30 -0.48 -13.35 -5.42
N TYR A 31 -1.08 -14.48 -5.08
CA TYR A 31 -2.00 -14.61 -3.96
C TYR A 31 -1.27 -14.41 -2.62
N ASN A 32 -0.11 -15.03 -2.44
CA ASN A 32 0.74 -14.90 -1.25
C ASN A 32 1.30 -13.49 -1.06
N GLN A 33 1.54 -12.74 -2.14
CA GLN A 33 1.98 -11.34 -2.05
C GLN A 33 0.92 -10.41 -1.48
N PHE A 34 -0.36 -10.68 -1.79
CA PHE A 34 -1.50 -9.94 -1.28
C PHE A 34 -2.78 -10.65 -1.70
N HIS A 35 -3.73 -10.80 -0.79
CA HIS A 35 -5.10 -11.21 -1.09
C HIS A 35 -6.07 -10.50 -0.13
N ILE A 36 -7.37 -10.66 -0.36
CA ILE A 36 -8.40 -10.01 0.45
C ILE A 36 -8.64 -10.86 1.69
N GLU A 37 -8.24 -10.36 2.85
CA GLU A 37 -8.45 -11.00 4.14
C GLU A 37 -9.46 -10.20 4.98
N ALA A 38 -10.43 -10.91 5.57
CA ALA A 38 -11.30 -10.38 6.61
C ALA A 38 -11.90 -11.54 7.42
N ASN A 39 -12.25 -11.29 8.69
CA ASN A 39 -12.75 -12.32 9.60
C ASN A 39 -13.96 -13.12 9.08
N THR A 40 -14.81 -12.50 8.26
CA THR A 40 -16.03 -13.11 7.70
C THR A 40 -15.86 -13.62 6.27
N VAL A 41 -14.67 -13.46 5.69
CA VAL A 41 -14.36 -13.91 4.33
C VAL A 41 -13.70 -15.28 4.41
N LYS A 42 -14.37 -16.30 3.87
CA LYS A 42 -13.74 -17.56 3.52
C LYS A 42 -12.97 -17.37 2.21
N ASP A 43 -11.68 -17.18 2.33
CA ASP A 43 -10.78 -17.02 1.20
C ASP A 43 -10.22 -18.37 0.70
N ILE A 44 -10.17 -18.52 -0.62
CA ILE A 44 -9.76 -19.76 -1.31
C ILE A 44 -8.93 -19.37 -2.54
N ASN A 45 -7.66 -19.81 -2.61
CA ASN A 45 -6.87 -19.70 -3.83
C ASN A 45 -7.10 -20.93 -4.73
N VAL A 46 -7.54 -20.71 -5.97
CA VAL A 46 -7.70 -21.75 -7.00
C VAL A 46 -7.15 -21.24 -8.33
N PRO A 47 -5.90 -21.56 -8.68
CA PRO A 47 -5.30 -21.13 -9.94
C PRO A 47 -6.22 -21.35 -11.14
N LYS A 48 -6.41 -20.30 -11.96
CA LYS A 48 -7.30 -20.32 -13.13
C LYS A 48 -7.13 -21.52 -14.07
N THR A 49 -5.93 -22.10 -14.12
CA THR A 49 -5.62 -23.30 -14.91
C THR A 49 -6.48 -24.49 -14.50
N GLU A 50 -6.76 -24.66 -13.20
CA GLU A 50 -7.62 -25.72 -12.70
C GLU A 50 -9.07 -25.53 -13.14
N ILE A 51 -9.55 -24.28 -13.14
CA ILE A 51 -10.91 -23.95 -13.60
C ILE A 51 -11.02 -24.09 -15.13
N PHE A 52 -9.99 -23.70 -15.87
CA PHE A 52 -9.98 -23.83 -17.33
C PHE A 52 -10.00 -25.29 -17.80
N MET A 53 -9.38 -26.21 -17.05
CA MET A 53 -9.46 -27.65 -17.34
C MET A 53 -10.88 -28.19 -17.26
N LEU A 54 -11.78 -27.50 -16.57
CA LEU A 54 -13.19 -27.88 -16.56
C LEU A 54 -13.87 -27.58 -17.90
N GLU A 55 -13.40 -26.64 -18.72
CA GLU A 55 -14.14 -26.26 -19.95
C GLU A 55 -14.45 -27.46 -20.85
N ASP A 56 -13.48 -28.38 -20.99
CA ASP A 56 -13.56 -29.56 -21.84
C ASP A 56 -13.87 -30.87 -21.08
N ASP A 57 -13.77 -30.88 -19.75
CA ASP A 57 -13.95 -32.06 -18.91
C ASP A 57 -15.18 -31.92 -17.99
N VAL A 58 -16.22 -32.68 -18.32
CA VAL A 58 -17.52 -32.64 -17.63
C VAL A 58 -17.51 -33.45 -16.33
N GLU A 59 -16.59 -34.43 -16.19
CA GLU A 59 -16.48 -35.28 -15.00
C GLU A 59 -15.57 -34.67 -13.93
N ASN A 60 -14.67 -33.76 -14.33
CA ASN A 60 -13.79 -33.09 -13.40
C ASN A 60 -14.56 -32.15 -12.46
N VAL A 61 -14.28 -32.27 -11.16
CA VAL A 61 -14.89 -31.48 -10.10
C VAL A 61 -13.80 -30.81 -9.29
N LEU A 62 -14.06 -29.58 -8.85
CA LEU A 62 -13.20 -28.86 -7.92
C LEU A 62 -13.79 -28.99 -6.50
N PRO A 63 -13.41 -30.00 -5.70
CA PRO A 63 -13.99 -30.22 -4.37
C PRO A 63 -13.72 -29.08 -3.40
N GLN A 64 -12.71 -28.24 -3.68
CA GLN A 64 -12.41 -27.05 -2.88
C GLN A 64 -13.44 -25.92 -3.02
N LEU A 65 -14.24 -25.90 -4.10
CA LEU A 65 -15.22 -24.85 -4.32
C LEU A 65 -16.60 -25.22 -3.73
N PRO A 66 -17.20 -24.35 -2.89
CA PRO A 66 -18.53 -24.61 -2.35
C PRO A 66 -19.58 -24.58 -3.47
N LYS A 67 -20.49 -25.56 -3.45
CA LYS A 67 -21.64 -25.63 -4.36
C LYS A 67 -22.84 -24.79 -3.91
N ASN A 68 -22.90 -24.43 -2.64
CA ASN A 68 -24.00 -23.66 -2.06
C ASN A 68 -23.50 -22.27 -1.64
N GLY A 69 -24.28 -21.24 -2.00
CA GLY A 69 -23.95 -19.85 -1.70
C GLY A 69 -23.24 -19.15 -2.86
N GLU A 70 -23.28 -17.83 -2.84
CA GLU A 70 -22.60 -16.97 -3.79
C GLU A 70 -21.08 -17.00 -3.56
N MET A 71 -20.30 -17.16 -4.63
CA MET A 71 -18.85 -17.02 -4.61
C MET A 71 -18.42 -15.77 -5.37
N ILE A 72 -17.54 -14.99 -4.77
CA ILE A 72 -16.94 -13.81 -5.39
C ILE A 72 -15.60 -14.21 -6.01
N ILE A 73 -15.51 -14.20 -7.34
CA ILE A 73 -14.31 -14.60 -8.08
C ILE A 73 -13.47 -13.37 -8.38
N THR A 74 -12.18 -13.42 -8.07
CA THR A 74 -11.24 -12.32 -8.33
C THR A 74 -9.97 -12.80 -9.02
N CYS A 75 -9.33 -11.86 -9.73
CA CYS A 75 -7.97 -12.04 -10.23
C CYS A 75 -7.25 -10.68 -10.19
N THR A 76 -6.17 -10.48 -10.95
CA THR A 76 -5.47 -9.19 -10.94
C THR A 76 -6.36 -8.04 -11.41
N THR A 77 -6.95 -8.15 -12.60
CA THR A 77 -7.71 -7.06 -13.26
C THR A 77 -9.17 -7.42 -13.57
N GLY A 78 -9.66 -8.56 -13.08
CA GLY A 78 -11.00 -9.10 -13.36
C GLY A 78 -11.12 -9.97 -14.62
N ASN A 79 -10.25 -9.80 -15.63
CA ASN A 79 -10.38 -10.52 -16.92
C ASN A 79 -10.38 -12.06 -16.81
N SER A 80 -9.43 -12.64 -16.06
CA SER A 80 -9.40 -14.09 -15.83
C SER A 80 -10.54 -14.56 -14.91
N ALA A 81 -10.96 -13.72 -13.96
CA ALA A 81 -12.07 -14.02 -13.08
C ALA A 81 -13.39 -14.13 -13.87
N THR A 82 -13.64 -13.23 -14.82
CA THR A 82 -14.81 -13.29 -15.72
C THR A 82 -14.83 -14.58 -16.53
N LYS A 83 -13.68 -15.03 -17.06
CA LYS A 83 -13.60 -16.31 -17.77
C LYS A 83 -13.91 -17.49 -16.86
N CYS A 84 -13.27 -17.54 -15.68
CA CYS A 84 -13.51 -18.59 -14.69
C CYS A 84 -14.99 -18.61 -14.24
N ALA A 85 -15.58 -17.44 -14.00
CA ALA A 85 -16.96 -17.32 -13.59
C ALA A 85 -17.96 -17.78 -14.67
N ASN A 86 -17.68 -17.57 -15.96
CA ASN A 86 -18.50 -18.16 -17.03
C ASN A 86 -18.48 -19.70 -16.99
N ILE A 87 -17.29 -20.30 -16.82
CA ILE A 87 -17.13 -21.77 -16.75
C ILE A 87 -17.86 -22.33 -15.52
N LEU A 88 -17.72 -21.68 -14.37
CA LEU A 88 -18.38 -22.08 -13.12
C LEU A 88 -19.89 -21.85 -13.19
N SER A 89 -20.36 -20.75 -13.76
CA SER A 89 -21.79 -20.48 -13.94
C SER A 89 -22.45 -21.53 -14.84
N GLY A 90 -21.77 -22.00 -15.88
CA GLY A 90 -22.22 -23.14 -16.71
C GLY A 90 -22.29 -24.48 -15.98
N ARG A 91 -21.84 -24.54 -14.72
CA ARG A 91 -21.83 -25.72 -13.83
C ARG A 91 -22.67 -25.50 -12.57
N ASP A 92 -23.64 -24.60 -12.67
CA ASP A 92 -24.62 -24.25 -11.63
C ASP A 92 -24.00 -23.67 -10.34
N TYR A 93 -22.80 -23.09 -10.41
CA TYR A 93 -22.27 -22.28 -9.32
C TYR A 93 -22.86 -20.86 -9.38
N ASP A 94 -23.31 -20.32 -8.23
CA ASP A 94 -23.67 -18.90 -8.11
C ASP A 94 -22.38 -18.08 -7.94
N VAL A 95 -22.03 -17.32 -8.96
CA VAL A 95 -20.77 -16.58 -9.03
C VAL A 95 -20.98 -15.12 -9.37
N THR A 96 -20.23 -14.28 -8.68
CA THR A 96 -20.13 -12.83 -8.91
C THR A 96 -18.65 -12.49 -9.08
N VAL A 97 -18.31 -11.58 -10.00
CA VAL A 97 -16.93 -11.21 -10.27
C VAL A 97 -16.61 -9.88 -9.63
N LEU A 98 -15.46 -9.79 -8.95
CA LEU A 98 -14.94 -8.51 -8.47
C LEU A 98 -14.48 -7.66 -9.65
N GLU A 99 -15.19 -6.56 -9.89
CA GLU A 99 -14.88 -5.61 -10.95
C GLU A 99 -13.50 -4.98 -10.74
N GLY A 100 -12.68 -4.98 -11.80
CA GLY A 100 -11.29 -4.51 -11.75
C GLY A 100 -10.35 -5.40 -10.92
N GLY A 101 -10.85 -6.46 -10.28
CA GLY A 101 -10.07 -7.43 -9.50
C GLY A 101 -9.33 -6.81 -8.32
N ILE A 102 -8.22 -7.44 -7.94
CA ILE A 102 -7.35 -7.03 -6.83
C ILE A 102 -6.75 -5.63 -7.06
N THR A 103 -6.52 -5.21 -8.31
CA THR A 103 -6.04 -3.85 -8.61
C THR A 103 -7.03 -2.79 -8.14
N ALA A 104 -8.31 -2.91 -8.53
CA ALA A 104 -9.34 -1.98 -8.10
C ALA A 104 -9.62 -2.07 -6.59
N TRP A 105 -9.52 -3.27 -6.02
CA TRP A 105 -9.63 -3.46 -4.57
C TRP A 105 -8.55 -2.66 -3.81
N LYS A 106 -7.28 -2.80 -4.19
CA LYS A 106 -6.16 -2.10 -3.54
C LYS A 106 -6.30 -0.58 -3.61
N GLU A 107 -6.66 -0.06 -4.79
CA GLU A 107 -6.90 1.36 -4.98
C GLU A 107 -8.02 1.86 -4.07
N TYR A 108 -9.13 1.11 -4.01
CA TYR A 108 -10.27 1.46 -3.16
C TYR A 108 -9.91 1.47 -1.67
N ILE A 109 -9.30 0.40 -1.14
CA ILE A 109 -8.97 0.33 0.30
C ILE A 109 -7.91 1.36 0.71
N SER A 110 -6.98 1.69 -0.19
CA SER A 110 -5.99 2.73 0.06
C SER A 110 -6.70 4.07 0.22
N LYS A 111 -7.51 4.46 -0.77
CA LYS A 111 -8.29 5.70 -0.74
C LYS A 111 -9.22 5.77 0.48
N GLU A 112 -9.98 4.71 0.75
CA GLU A 112 -10.89 4.65 1.89
C GLU A 112 -10.13 4.82 3.22
N SER A 113 -9.00 4.13 3.40
CA SER A 113 -8.21 4.24 4.63
C SER A 113 -7.65 5.66 4.83
N ILE A 114 -7.20 6.31 3.76
CA ILE A 114 -6.67 7.68 3.78
C ILE A 114 -7.78 8.65 4.20
N GLU A 115 -8.94 8.59 3.55
CA GLU A 115 -10.09 9.44 3.85
C GLU A 115 -10.55 9.23 5.29
N ARG A 116 -10.70 7.96 5.73
CA ARG A 116 -11.11 7.63 7.09
C ARG A 116 -10.16 8.16 8.15
N VAL A 117 -8.86 7.86 8.03
CA VAL A 117 -7.84 8.31 9.00
C VAL A 117 -7.80 9.83 9.06
N TRP A 118 -7.93 10.51 7.92
CA TRP A 118 -7.96 11.98 7.89
C TRP A 118 -9.20 12.56 8.59
N GLU A 119 -10.39 12.01 8.34
CA GLU A 119 -11.61 12.46 9.01
C GLU A 119 -11.56 12.20 10.52
N GLU A 120 -11.04 11.05 10.95
CA GLU A 120 -10.84 10.73 12.37
C GLU A 120 -9.86 11.70 13.03
N PHE A 121 -8.73 12.01 12.36
CA PHE A 121 -7.77 13.00 12.84
C PHE A 121 -8.42 14.38 12.99
N LYS A 122 -9.11 14.88 11.96
CA LYS A 122 -9.81 16.18 12.01
C LYS A 122 -10.88 16.25 13.09
N SER A 123 -11.54 15.13 13.39
CA SER A 123 -12.56 15.08 14.46
C SER A 123 -11.98 15.41 15.85
N THR A 124 -10.68 15.20 16.03
CA THR A 124 -9.95 15.47 17.27
C THR A 124 -9.03 16.70 17.18
N HIS A 125 -8.78 17.21 15.97
CA HIS A 125 -7.90 18.35 15.67
C HIS A 125 -8.63 19.35 14.75
N PRO A 126 -9.55 20.18 15.29
CA PRO A 126 -10.36 21.08 14.48
C PRO A 126 -9.54 22.18 13.77
N ASP A 127 -8.33 22.46 14.26
CA ASP A 127 -7.40 23.42 13.66
C ASP A 127 -6.47 22.77 12.60
N ALA A 128 -6.67 21.49 12.28
CA ALA A 128 -5.91 20.81 11.23
C ALA A 128 -6.08 21.54 9.88
N PRO A 129 -5.02 21.60 9.04
CA PRO A 129 -5.11 22.24 7.72
C PRO A 129 -6.12 21.51 6.82
N GLU A 130 -6.61 22.17 5.77
CA GLU A 130 -7.46 21.51 4.77
C GLU A 130 -6.69 20.48 3.93
N GLN A 131 -5.39 20.71 3.74
CA GLN A 131 -4.53 19.92 2.86
C GLN A 131 -3.59 19.01 3.65
N TYR A 132 -3.42 17.80 3.12
CA TYR A 132 -2.46 16.80 3.56
C TYR A 132 -1.83 16.14 2.33
N VAL A 133 -0.73 15.43 2.55
CA VAL A 133 -0.13 14.53 1.54
C VAL A 133 -0.14 13.12 2.10
N ALA A 134 -0.42 12.11 1.28
CA ALA A 134 -0.38 10.71 1.69
C ALA A 134 0.70 9.96 0.90
N TRP A 135 1.61 9.29 1.60
CA TRP A 135 2.74 8.58 0.98
C TRP A 135 3.33 7.50 1.91
N SER A 136 4.10 6.58 1.34
CA SER A 136 4.81 5.50 2.03
C SER A 136 6.31 5.72 1.99
N PHE A 137 7.02 5.31 3.04
CA PHE A 137 8.48 5.34 3.04
C PHE A 137 9.11 4.26 2.15
N GLY A 138 10.32 4.55 1.66
CA GLY A 138 11.13 3.61 0.88
C GLY A 138 10.53 3.30 -0.50
N ASN A 139 11.14 2.33 -1.19
CA ASN A 139 10.78 1.97 -2.57
C ASN A 139 10.28 0.53 -2.71
N SER A 140 9.98 -0.14 -1.60
CA SER A 140 9.45 -1.51 -1.58
C SER A 140 8.39 -1.66 -0.50
N LYS A 141 7.49 -2.64 -0.68
CA LYS A 141 6.46 -2.97 0.31
C LYS A 141 7.06 -3.23 1.69
N GLN A 142 8.13 -4.02 1.76
CA GLN A 142 8.76 -4.38 3.02
C GLN A 142 9.33 -3.15 3.74
N MET A 143 10.04 -2.27 3.01
CA MET A 143 10.56 -1.03 3.60
C MET A 143 9.42 -0.13 4.08
N ALA A 144 8.35 0.01 3.31
CA ALA A 144 7.20 0.80 3.72
C ALA A 144 6.57 0.26 5.00
N ASP A 145 6.40 -1.05 5.13
CA ASP A 145 5.89 -1.70 6.35
C ASP A 145 6.83 -1.44 7.56
N GLU A 146 8.13 -1.68 7.39
CA GLU A 146 9.13 -1.54 8.46
C GLU A 146 9.25 -0.09 8.94
N LEU A 147 9.38 0.85 8.01
CA LEU A 147 9.57 2.27 8.32
C LEU A 147 8.30 2.91 8.88
N ALA A 148 7.12 2.52 8.38
CA ALA A 148 5.86 2.97 8.95
C ALA A 148 5.68 2.46 10.40
N SER A 149 6.10 1.22 10.71
CA SER A 149 6.10 0.72 12.10
C SER A 149 6.98 1.57 13.01
N LEU A 150 8.18 1.95 12.57
CA LEU A 150 9.08 2.81 13.34
C LEU A 150 8.47 4.19 13.63
N VAL A 151 7.70 4.76 12.69
CA VAL A 151 6.96 6.01 12.91
C VAL A 151 5.86 5.81 13.95
N VAL A 152 5.07 4.75 13.81
CA VAL A 152 3.96 4.41 14.72
C VAL A 152 4.44 4.11 16.15
N GLU A 153 5.67 3.61 16.30
CA GLU A 153 6.34 3.37 17.58
C GLU A 153 7.00 4.63 18.16
N GLY A 154 7.13 5.70 17.38
CA GLY A 154 7.81 6.93 17.76
C GLY A 154 9.34 6.86 17.71
N THR A 155 9.91 5.80 17.10
CA THR A 155 11.35 5.63 16.92
C THR A 155 11.87 6.47 15.75
N LYS A 156 11.13 6.49 14.63
CA LYS A 156 11.42 7.31 13.45
C LYS A 156 10.60 8.61 13.52
N THR A 157 11.31 9.72 13.62
CA THR A 157 10.75 11.09 13.71
C THR A 157 11.43 12.05 12.72
N ALA A 158 12.19 11.52 11.78
CA ALA A 158 12.83 12.28 10.72
C ALA A 158 12.88 11.47 9.42
N THR A 159 13.02 12.18 8.30
CA THR A 159 13.20 11.62 6.97
C THR A 159 14.13 12.49 6.13
N SER A 160 14.70 11.91 5.08
CA SER A 160 15.54 12.61 4.12
C SER A 160 15.09 12.33 2.69
N SER A 161 15.11 13.36 1.84
CA SER A 161 14.84 13.24 0.41
C SER A 161 15.85 14.02 -0.41
N ASN A 162 15.95 13.66 -1.69
CA ASN A 162 16.93 14.25 -2.60
C ASN A 162 16.40 15.57 -3.18
N TYR A 163 17.01 16.70 -2.80
CA TYR A 163 16.58 18.04 -3.23
C TYR A 163 16.60 18.20 -4.76
N THR A 164 17.53 17.54 -5.46
CA THR A 164 17.64 17.64 -6.92
C THR A 164 16.38 17.18 -7.65
N LEU A 165 15.63 16.23 -7.09
CA LEU A 165 14.39 15.73 -7.71
C LEU A 165 13.30 16.81 -7.70
N TYR A 166 13.12 17.52 -6.59
CA TYR A 166 12.17 18.64 -6.49
C TYR A 166 12.43 19.72 -7.55
N GLU A 167 13.71 20.06 -7.80
CA GLU A 167 14.05 21.03 -8.84
C GLU A 167 13.75 20.55 -10.26
N LEU A 168 14.03 19.28 -10.55
CA LEU A 168 13.80 18.70 -11.87
C LEU A 168 12.32 18.52 -12.19
N GLU A 169 11.53 18.15 -11.18
CA GLU A 169 10.09 17.91 -11.29
C GLU A 169 9.26 19.19 -11.08
N ASN A 170 9.92 20.29 -10.69
CA ASN A 170 9.29 21.56 -10.34
C ASN A 170 8.23 21.38 -9.22
N GLU A 171 8.58 20.57 -8.21
CA GLU A 171 7.78 20.32 -7.03
C GLU A 171 8.20 21.22 -5.86
N PRO A 172 7.26 21.68 -5.02
CA PRO A 172 7.59 22.46 -3.84
C PRO A 172 8.27 21.60 -2.79
N LEU A 173 9.24 22.19 -2.09
CA LEU A 173 9.81 21.56 -0.89
C LEU A 173 8.74 21.41 0.21
N PRO A 174 8.88 20.39 1.07
CA PRO A 174 8.06 20.28 2.27
C PRO A 174 8.23 21.51 3.16
N MET A 175 7.19 21.82 3.94
CA MET A 175 7.17 22.97 4.84
C MET A 175 6.80 22.57 6.26
N VAL A 176 7.22 23.38 7.23
CA VAL A 176 6.78 23.26 8.62
C VAL A 176 5.26 23.41 8.69
N GLY A 177 4.60 22.54 9.45
CA GLY A 177 3.15 22.44 9.58
C GLY A 177 2.48 21.55 8.52
N LEU A 178 3.22 21.05 7.52
CA LEU A 178 2.69 20.08 6.57
C LEU A 178 2.31 18.78 7.29
N HIS A 179 1.08 18.33 7.06
CA HIS A 179 0.60 17.06 7.57
C HIS A 179 0.75 15.97 6.51
N ASN A 180 1.37 14.87 6.90
CA ASN A 180 1.61 13.71 6.07
C ASN A 180 0.87 12.50 6.65
N ILE A 181 0.05 11.84 5.84
CA ILE A 181 -0.52 10.54 6.15
C ILE A 181 0.49 9.48 5.71
N ILE A 182 0.98 8.70 6.67
CA ILE A 182 1.94 7.63 6.41
C ILE A 182 1.17 6.35 6.07
N LEU A 183 1.53 5.77 4.93
CA LEU A 183 0.99 4.52 4.42
C LEU A 183 1.94 3.35 4.69
N ASP A 184 1.38 2.18 5.00
CA ASP A 184 2.12 0.92 5.01
C ASP A 184 2.43 0.44 3.58
N GLY A 185 3.10 -0.70 3.46
CA GLY A 185 3.46 -1.27 2.17
C GLY A 185 2.30 -1.88 1.39
N ASN A 186 1.09 -1.92 1.95
CA ASN A 186 -0.15 -2.19 1.21
C ASN A 186 -0.88 -0.90 0.77
N GLY A 187 -0.35 0.27 1.09
CA GLY A 187 -0.98 1.56 0.81
C GLY A 187 -2.08 1.93 1.80
N ILE A 188 -2.12 1.29 2.98
CA ILE A 188 -3.12 1.55 4.02
C ILE A 188 -2.58 2.61 4.98
N ALA A 189 -3.39 3.61 5.30
CA ALA A 189 -3.03 4.65 6.24
C ALA A 189 -2.86 4.11 7.67
N VAL A 190 -1.70 4.40 8.29
CA VAL A 190 -1.37 3.95 9.65
C VAL A 190 -1.10 5.08 10.63
N ALA A 191 -0.73 6.27 10.16
CA ALA A 191 -0.41 7.41 11.01
C ALA A 191 -0.61 8.75 10.30
N VAL A 192 -0.76 9.82 11.07
CA VAL A 192 -0.59 11.21 10.61
C VAL A 192 0.59 11.82 11.36
N VAL A 193 1.51 12.42 10.62
CA VAL A 193 2.66 13.17 11.16
C VAL A 193 2.62 14.62 10.71
N GLU A 194 3.17 15.52 11.53
CA GLU A 194 3.31 16.95 11.22
C GLU A 194 4.79 17.31 11.17
N ASN A 195 5.22 17.94 10.08
CA ASN A 195 6.57 18.46 9.94
C ASN A 195 6.82 19.63 10.90
N ILE A 196 7.83 19.51 11.75
CA ILE A 196 8.22 20.53 12.74
C ILE A 196 9.51 21.28 12.36
N ALA A 197 10.32 20.71 11.48
CA ALA A 197 11.50 21.34 10.93
C ALA A 197 11.80 20.82 9.53
N VAL A 198 12.25 21.71 8.64
CA VAL A 198 12.76 21.37 7.32
C VAL A 198 14.06 22.13 7.10
N LYS A 199 15.11 21.43 6.68
CA LYS A 199 16.43 22.01 6.39
C LYS A 199 16.98 21.38 5.12
N VAL A 200 17.74 22.15 4.35
CA VAL A 200 18.52 21.61 3.23
C VAL A 200 19.99 21.70 3.61
N VAL A 201 20.66 20.55 3.62
CA VAL A 201 22.09 20.45 3.94
C VAL A 201 22.78 19.54 2.92
N PRO A 202 24.09 19.71 2.65
CA PRO A 202 24.87 18.73 1.90
C PRO A 202 24.80 17.34 2.56
N PHE A 203 24.83 16.27 1.76
CA PHE A 203 24.81 14.89 2.26
C PHE A 203 25.87 14.59 3.33
N ASN A 204 27.10 15.10 3.15
CA ASN A 204 28.20 14.97 4.11
C ASN A 204 28.06 15.85 5.36
N GLU A 205 27.08 16.75 5.41
CA GLU A 205 26.79 17.62 6.56
C GLU A 205 25.55 17.16 7.34
N VAL A 206 24.88 16.07 6.94
CA VAL A 206 23.83 15.44 7.74
C VAL A 206 24.41 15.00 9.08
N THR A 207 23.73 15.39 10.16
CA THR A 207 24.24 15.21 11.53
C THR A 207 23.93 13.82 12.08
N GLU A 208 24.73 13.38 13.06
CA GLU A 208 24.44 12.17 13.85
C GLU A 208 23.06 12.25 14.54
N GLU A 209 22.65 13.45 14.94
CA GLU A 209 21.33 13.69 15.53
C GLU A 209 20.21 13.39 14.52
N HIS A 210 20.31 13.89 13.29
CA HIS A 210 19.30 13.62 12.25
C HIS A 210 19.24 12.13 11.91
N ALA A 211 20.40 11.49 11.72
CA ALA A 211 20.49 10.05 11.49
C ALA A 211 19.87 9.23 12.64
N TYR A 212 20.06 9.67 13.89
CA TYR A 212 19.45 9.02 15.05
C TYR A 212 17.92 9.15 15.05
N LEU A 213 17.39 10.30 14.65
CA LEU A 213 15.95 10.57 14.54
C LEU A 213 15.29 9.84 13.36
N GLU A 214 16.03 9.49 12.31
CA GLU A 214 15.54 8.63 11.23
C GLU A 214 15.22 7.21 11.73
N GLY A 215 15.82 6.79 12.84
CA GLY A 215 15.38 5.61 13.60
C GLY A 215 15.71 4.26 12.97
N GLU A 216 16.43 4.23 11.86
CA GLU A 216 16.75 3.02 11.10
C GLU A 216 18.03 2.32 11.57
N GLY A 217 18.11 1.01 11.37
CA GLY A 217 19.30 0.20 11.66
C GLY A 217 19.80 0.34 13.10
N ASP A 218 21.10 0.64 13.25
CA ASP A 218 21.73 0.90 14.55
C ASP A 218 21.65 2.38 14.98
N ARG A 219 20.89 3.20 14.23
CA ARG A 219 20.69 4.64 14.44
C ARG A 219 21.98 5.46 14.41
N SER A 220 23.03 4.94 13.79
CA SER A 220 24.29 5.65 13.60
C SER A 220 24.31 6.43 12.28
N LEU A 221 25.08 7.53 12.25
CA LEU A 221 25.33 8.28 11.01
C LEU A 221 25.97 7.41 9.93
N ARG A 222 26.84 6.46 10.32
CA ARG A 222 27.47 5.54 9.36
C ARG A 222 26.43 4.67 8.67
N TYR A 223 25.50 4.06 9.42
CA TYR A 223 24.42 3.27 8.84
C TYR A 223 23.54 4.14 7.93
N TRP A 224 23.19 5.34 8.38
CA TRP A 224 22.43 6.31 7.58
C TRP A 224 23.13 6.61 6.25
N GLN A 225 24.44 6.90 6.27
CA GLN A 225 25.23 7.18 5.07
C GLN A 225 25.27 6.00 4.10
N GLU A 226 25.51 4.78 4.59
CA GLU A 226 25.57 3.57 3.75
C GLU A 226 24.24 3.30 3.01
N VAL A 227 23.12 3.44 3.72
CA VAL A 227 21.78 3.23 3.15
C VAL A 227 21.40 4.35 2.19
N HIS A 228 21.58 5.61 2.59
CA HIS A 228 21.15 6.75 1.79
C HIS A 228 22.05 7.00 0.57
N GLU A 229 23.35 6.71 0.64
CA GLU A 229 24.22 6.75 -0.54
C GLU A 229 23.71 5.78 -1.61
N THR A 230 23.38 4.55 -1.22
CA THR A 230 22.83 3.55 -2.15
C THR A 230 21.48 4.01 -2.72
N PHE A 231 20.60 4.52 -1.87
CA PHE A 231 19.27 4.98 -2.24
C PHE A 231 19.32 6.17 -3.22
N PHE A 232 20.00 7.26 -2.84
CA PHE A 232 20.13 8.47 -3.66
C PHE A 232 20.94 8.22 -4.95
N THR A 233 21.91 7.30 -4.93
CA THR A 233 22.60 6.88 -6.16
C THR A 233 21.64 6.27 -7.17
N ASN A 234 20.67 5.48 -6.72
CA ASN A 234 19.68 4.88 -7.63
C ASN A 234 18.71 5.92 -8.16
N GLU A 235 18.20 6.82 -7.32
CA GLU A 235 17.33 7.93 -7.76
C GLU A 235 18.01 8.84 -8.78
N LEU A 236 19.25 9.27 -8.52
CA LEU A 236 19.97 10.18 -9.42
C LEU A 236 20.27 9.53 -10.78
N LYS A 237 20.50 8.22 -10.82
CA LYS A 237 20.68 7.50 -12.10
C LYS A 237 19.46 7.58 -12.99
N GLU A 238 18.25 7.54 -12.44
CA GLU A 238 17.01 7.63 -13.23
C GLU A 238 16.87 8.97 -13.96
N VAL A 239 17.46 10.03 -13.39
CA VAL A 239 17.49 11.38 -13.97
C VAL A 239 18.81 11.75 -14.64
N ASN A 240 19.66 10.75 -14.96
CA ASN A 240 20.99 10.93 -15.58
C ASN A 240 21.88 11.93 -14.80
N ARG A 241 21.93 11.77 -13.48
CA ARG A 241 22.81 12.48 -12.56
C ARG A 241 23.67 11.47 -11.78
N ASP A 242 24.82 11.92 -11.31
CA ASP A 242 25.73 11.13 -10.48
C ASP A 242 25.65 11.58 -9.02
N PHE A 243 25.72 10.61 -8.10
CA PHE A 243 25.83 10.89 -6.68
C PHE A 243 27.20 11.47 -6.33
N HIS A 244 27.22 12.44 -5.42
CA HIS A 244 28.42 12.91 -4.73
C HIS A 244 28.05 13.39 -3.32
N HIS A 245 29.05 13.49 -2.45
CA HIS A 245 28.82 13.75 -1.02
C HIS A 245 28.35 15.19 -0.69
N GLU A 246 28.27 16.06 -1.70
CA GLU A 246 27.79 17.44 -1.56
C GLU A 246 26.40 17.63 -2.18
N ILE A 247 25.71 16.55 -2.60
CA ILE A 247 24.34 16.70 -3.08
C ILE A 247 23.47 17.31 -1.97
N PRO A 248 22.56 18.23 -2.31
CA PRO A 248 21.63 18.79 -1.34
C PRO A 248 20.60 17.73 -0.91
N VAL A 249 20.46 17.56 0.40
CA VAL A 249 19.48 16.66 1.04
C VAL A 249 18.47 17.51 1.78
N VAL A 250 17.19 17.25 1.55
CA VAL A 250 16.09 17.82 2.32
C VAL A 250 15.90 16.95 3.55
N CYS A 251 16.24 17.49 4.72
CA CYS A 251 16.07 16.85 6.01
C CYS A 251 14.79 17.38 6.67
N GLU A 252 13.83 16.49 6.90
CA GLU A 252 12.58 16.80 7.60
C GLU A 252 12.60 16.14 9.00
N THR A 253 12.16 16.89 10.01
CA THR A 253 11.83 16.33 11.33
C THR A 253 10.33 16.50 11.52
N PHE A 254 9.66 15.46 11.99
CA PHE A 254 8.22 15.43 12.19
C PHE A 254 7.86 14.85 13.56
N LYS A 255 6.63 15.10 13.99
CA LYS A 255 6.03 14.47 15.17
C LYS A 255 4.81 13.66 14.76
N LEU A 256 4.60 12.52 15.42
CA LEU A 256 3.38 11.74 15.30
C LEU A 256 2.22 12.50 15.97
N VAL A 257 1.16 12.78 15.23
CA VAL A 257 -0.04 13.51 15.74
C VAL A 257 -1.29 12.63 15.76
N TYR A 258 -1.30 11.52 15.02
CA TYR A 258 -2.37 10.53 15.05
C TYR A 258 -1.83 9.14 14.75
N LYS A 259 -2.40 8.14 15.42
CA LYS A 259 -2.14 6.71 15.19
C LYS A 259 -3.48 6.01 14.98
N ASN A 260 -3.60 5.30 13.85
CA ASN A 260 -4.75 4.46 13.51
C ASN A 260 -4.78 3.18 14.37
#